data_AF-A0A958TM35-F1
#
_entry.id   AF-A0A958TM35-F1
#
_cell.length_a   1.000
_cell.length_b   1.000
_cell.length_c   1.000
_cell.angle_alpha   90.00
_cell.angle_beta   90.00
_cell.angle_gamma   90.00
#
_symmetry.space_group_name_H-M   'P 1'
#
loop_
_entity.id
_entity.type
_entity.pdbx_description
1 polymer ?
#
loop_
_entity_poly.entity_id
_entity_poly.type
_entity_poly.pdbx_seq_one_letter_code
_entity_poly.pdbx_strand_id
1 'polypeptide(L)' 'INRNILLNDMATYFKCLNNNGVLFLSGFYNDDIPIIEEECNKHGLKLVETLEKNNWVALKFVN' A
#
# COMPACT_ATOMS: atom_id res chain seq x y z
N ILE A 1 0.01 -5.24 11.15
CA ILE A 1 1.39 -5.47 10.68
C ILE A 1 2.28 -4.37 11.25
N ASN A 2 3.59 -4.58 11.43
CA ASN A 2 4.50 -3.51 11.86
C ASN A 2 4.76 -2.57 10.68
N ARG A 3 4.37 -1.29 10.81
CA ARG A 3 4.54 -0.22 9.82
C ARG A 3 5.91 -0.21 9.14
N ASN A 4 6.98 -0.39 9.93
CA ASN A 4 8.35 -0.32 9.42
C ASN A 4 8.69 -1.46 8.47
N ILE A 5 8.12 -2.65 8.68
CA ILE A 5 8.32 -3.79 7.79
C ILE A 5 7.59 -3.54 6.46
N LEU A 6 6.36 -3.01 6.53
CA LEU A 6 5.55 -2.73 5.34
C LEU A 6 6.23 -1.73 4.40
N LEU A 7 6.75 -0.62 4.93
CA LEU A 7 7.46 0.40 4.15
C LEU A 7 8.77 -0.13 3.56
N ASN A 8 9.51 -0.95 4.31
CA ASN A 8 10.78 -1.50 3.84
C ASN A 8 10.58 -2.56 2.75
N ASP A 9 9.53 -3.39 2.88
CA ASP A 9 9.17 -4.39 1.86
C ASP A 9 8.51 -3.75 0.63
N MET A 10 7.84 -2.61 0.78
CA MET A 10 7.26 -1.84 -0.34
C MET A 10 8.29 -1.53 -1.42
N ALA A 11 9.48 -1.09 -1.06
CA ALA A 11 10.56 -0.84 -2.02
C ALA A 11 10.90 -2.09 -2.87
N THR A 12 10.82 -3.27 -2.26
CA THR A 12 11.01 -4.56 -2.92
C THR A 12 9.80 -4.92 -3.78
N TYR A 13 8.57 -4.72 -3.29
CA TYR A 13 7.35 -4.92 -4.07
C TYR A 13 7.31 -4.04 -5.31
N PHE A 14 7.74 -2.78 -5.22
CA PHE A 14 7.82 -1.87 -6.36
C PHE A 14 8.86 -2.33 -7.39
N LYS A 15 10.01 -2.85 -6.95
CA LYS A 15 11.00 -3.43 -7.85
C LYS A 15 10.50 -4.68 -8.58
N CYS A 16 9.62 -5.46 -7.95
CA CYS A 16 9.04 -6.66 -8.53
C CYS A 16 7.74 -6.40 -9.29
N LEU A 17 7.18 -5.19 -9.22
CA LEU A 17 5.94 -4.85 -9.92
C LEU A 17 6.21 -4.64 -11.41
N ASN A 18 5.47 -5.38 -12.24
CA ASN A 18 5.45 -5.16 -13.68
C ASN A 18 4.58 -3.95 -14.04
N ASN A 19 4.63 -3.53 -15.30
CA ASN A 19 3.75 -2.50 -15.84
C ASN A 19 2.27 -2.92 -15.68
N ASN A 20 1.40 -2.03 -15.17
CA ASN A 20 0.04 -2.36 -14.73
C ASN A 20 -0.04 -3.38 -13.57
N GLY A 21 1.01 -3.50 -12.76
CA GLY A 21 1.00 -4.33 -11.57
C GLY A 21 0.03 -3.78 -10.53
N VAL A 22 -0.70 -4.68 -9.87
CA VAL A 22 -1.64 -4.35 -8.79
C VAL A 22 -1.04 -4.79 -7.47
N LEU A 23 -0.98 -3.87 -6.52
CA LEU A 23 -0.51 -4.12 -5.16
C LEU A 23 -1.69 -4.09 -4.19
N PHE A 24 -1.90 -5.18 -3.47
CA PHE A 24 -2.92 -5.26 -2.42
C PHE A 24 -2.23 -5.24 -1.07
N LEU A 25 -2.60 -4.27 -0.24
CA LEU A 25 -2.10 -4.13 1.11
C LEU A 25 -3.28 -4.32 2.04
N SER A 26 -3.13 -5.12 3.09
CA SER A 26 -4.14 -5.26 4.14
C SER A 26 -3.47 -5.49 5.49
N GLY A 27 -4.19 -5.26 6.58
CA GLY A 27 -3.68 -5.56 7.92
C GLY A 27 -3.04 -4.38 8.64
N PHE A 28 -3.45 -3.16 8.33
CA PHE A 28 -3.07 -1.91 9.03
C PHE A 28 -4.32 -1.10 9.39
N TYR A 29 -4.11 -0.03 10.17
CA TYR A 29 -5.17 0.85 10.63
C TYR A 29 -5.32 2.07 9.71
N ASN A 30 -6.44 2.77 9.87
CA ASN A 30 -6.77 3.95 9.07
C ASN A 30 -5.71 5.07 9.20
N ASP A 31 -5.05 5.18 10.34
CA ASP A 31 -3.96 6.14 10.59
C ASP A 31 -2.73 5.92 9.70
N ASP A 32 -2.50 4.69 9.21
CA ASP A 32 -1.36 4.37 8.36
C ASP A 32 -1.63 4.66 6.87
N ILE A 33 -2.90 4.84 6.47
CA ILE A 33 -3.28 5.11 5.07
C ILE A 33 -2.50 6.29 4.46
N PRO A 34 -2.50 7.51 5.03
CA PRO A 34 -1.83 8.65 4.41
C PRO A 34 -0.32 8.44 4.26
N ILE A 35 0.30 7.70 5.18
CA ILE A 35 1.74 7.39 5.13
C ILE A 35 2.02 6.41 3.98
N ILE A 36 1.20 5.36 3.86
CA ILE A 36 1.32 4.36 2.79
C ILE A 36 1.02 4.99 1.43
N GLU A 37 -0.02 5.80 1.35
CA GLU A 37 -0.42 6.50 0.13
C GLU A 37 0.66 7.48 -0.35
N GLU A 38 1.30 8.23 0.55
CA GLU A 38 2.39 9.14 0.18
C GLU A 38 3.59 8.36 -0.38
N GLU A 39 3.98 7.26 0.26
CA GLU A 39 5.10 6.44 -0.22
C GLU A 39 4.76 5.75 -1.55
N CYS A 40 3.57 5.18 -1.68
CA CYS A 40 3.08 4.60 -2.93
C CYS A 40 3.05 5.63 -4.07
N ASN A 41 2.60 6.87 -3.82
CA ASN A 41 2.60 7.95 -4.80
C ASN A 41 4.02 8.34 -5.24
N LYS A 42 4.99 8.38 -4.32
CA LYS A 42 6.41 8.65 -4.67
C LYS A 42 6.98 7.60 -5.62
N HIS A 43 6.48 6.37 -5.52
CA HIS A 43 6.86 5.26 -6.39
C HIS A 43 5.98 5.12 -7.65
N GLY A 44 5.05 6.04 -7.88
CA GLY A 44 4.20 6.08 -9.08
C GLY A 44 2.92 5.25 -8.98
N LEU A 45 2.62 4.63 -7.83
CA LEU A 45 1.40 3.88 -7.65
C LEU A 45 0.26 4.78 -7.21
N LYS A 46 -0.91 4.53 -7.79
CA LYS A 46 -2.16 5.22 -7.47
C LYS A 46 -3.05 4.32 -6.64
N LEU A 47 -3.64 4.90 -5.60
CA LEU A 47 -4.70 4.26 -4.85
C LEU A 47 -5.93 4.11 -5.75
N VAL A 48 -6.38 2.87 -5.90
CA VAL A 48 -7.58 2.50 -6.68
C VAL A 48 -8.77 2.32 -5.76
N GLU A 49 -8.57 1.61 -4.65
CA GLU A 49 -9.65 1.18 -3.78
C GLU A 49 -9.18 1.09 -2.34
N THR A 50 -10.06 1.48 -1.42
CA THR A 50 -9.85 1.37 0.02
C THR A 50 -11.04 0.63 0.62
N LEU A 51 -10.74 -0.37 1.43
CA LEU A 51 -11.70 -1.22 2.10
C LEU A 51 -11.43 -1.15 3.60
N GLU A 52 -12.41 -0.75 4.39
CA GLU A 52 -12.34 -0.80 5.85
C GLU A 52 -13.30 -1.85 6.39
N LYS A 53 -12.84 -2.64 7.37
CA LYS A 53 -13.66 -3.63 8.06
C LYS A 53 -13.17 -3.85 9.49
N ASN A 54 -14.01 -3.57 10.48
CA ASN A 54 -13.71 -3.79 11.90
C ASN A 54 -12.37 -3.16 12.35
N ASN A 55 -12.11 -1.91 11.96
CA ASN A 55 -10.85 -1.17 12.18
C ASN A 55 -9.64 -1.66 11.36
N TRP A 56 -9.80 -2.69 10.52
CA TRP A 56 -8.77 -3.12 9.59
C TRP A 56 -8.98 -2.49 8.24
N VAL A 57 -7.91 -1.97 7.66
CA VAL A 57 -7.91 -1.38 6.33
C VAL A 57 -7.19 -2.30 5.35
N ALA A 58 -7.73 -2.34 4.14
CA ALA A 58 -7.10 -2.85 2.95
C ALA A 58 -7.08 -1.78 1.86
N LEU A 59 -5.94 -1.60 1.21
CA LEU A 59 -5.73 -0.66 0.11
C LEU A 59 -5.32 -1.44 -1.14
N LYS A 60 -5.83 -1.00 -2.28
CA LYS A 60 -5.48 -1.51 -3.60
C LYS A 60 -4.79 -0.40 -4.37
N PHE A 61 -3.57 -0.66 -4.81
CA PHE A 61 -2.75 0.24 -5.59
C PHE A 61 -2.47 -0.33 -6.98
N VAL A 62 -2.27 0.54 -7.96
CA VAL A 62 -1.87 0.18 -9.32
C VAL A 62 -0.75 1.11 -9.80
N ASN A 63 0.25 0.56 -10.48
CA ASN A 63 1.29 1.31 -11.19
C ASN A 63 0.84 1.64 -12.62
#